data_AF-A0A1W9QZ17-F1
#
_entry.id   AF-A0A1W9QZ17-F1
#
_cell.length_a   1.000
_cell.length_b   1.000
_cell.length_c   1.000
_cell.angle_alpha   90.00
_cell.angle_beta   90.00
_cell.angle_gamma   90.00
#
_symmetry.space_group_name_H-M   'P 1'
#
loop_
_entity.id
_entity.type
_entity.pdbx_description
1 polymer ?
#
loop_
_entity_poly.entity_id
_entity_poly.type
_entity_poly.pdbx_seq_one_letter_code
_entity_poly.pdbx_strand_id
1 'polypeptide(L)'
;MWTGIIKPILLLIAVSVVGTAYGTITEKEVMKAVKAGNIETVLQFLDEGNDIDGIYGREKATLLNYSIKTDSKVVFGRLIEMGADPDKLSNGKTPIMFAVQNSEPFMLRRLVKAGANLDERGKKNTTAVIYAAKMRKLDCVKLLVENGADVELKNDAGMTALDYANNSNFPNVAEYLVKIIEMRHYYNKLPYYFDGPHIAWINDSLIRMFYMVYDTIKKFPILMDDFFPVNSDTIVVAGFAGDTNHYTITRNLGTDPTYYENVSRVLALGDIHGNYDALVNYLINNKIIDNGLNWIWGDGHLVLLGDVFDRGNKVTESLWLIYQLDIKAREQGGRVHLLLGNHEVMIMTNDTRYMNKKYEVFSNYFMREYSLFFDISSELGHWLRDRNTIIKINDVIYSHAHNQYCRPIVVQGVRNGVGR
;
A
#
# COMPACT_ATOMS: atom_id res chain seq x y z
N MET A 1 22.75 17.13 -4.68
CA MET A 1 23.39 16.83 -5.99
C MET A 1 23.38 15.31 -6.16
N TRP A 2 22.23 14.76 -6.54
CA TRP A 2 22.03 13.34 -6.83
C TRP A 2 21.14 13.29 -8.08
N THR A 3 21.76 13.26 -9.24
CA THR A 3 21.14 12.97 -10.54
C THR A 3 21.62 11.60 -10.93
N GLY A 4 20.74 10.60 -10.96
CA GLY A 4 21.16 9.24 -11.28
C GLY A 4 20.03 8.23 -11.18
N ILE A 5 18.87 8.52 -11.79
CA ILE A 5 17.91 7.46 -12.10
C ILE A 5 18.53 6.67 -13.26
N ILE A 6 18.97 5.46 -12.94
CA ILE A 6 19.47 4.47 -13.88
C ILE A 6 18.33 4.17 -14.86
N LYS A 7 18.42 4.72 -16.09
CA LYS A 7 17.62 4.24 -17.21
C LYS A 7 17.94 2.76 -17.42
N PRO A 8 16.95 1.85 -17.50
CA PRO A 8 17.23 0.50 -17.94
C PRO A 8 17.72 0.57 -19.39
N ILE A 9 18.97 0.16 -19.59
CA ILE A 9 19.56 -0.06 -20.91
C ILE A 9 18.82 -1.26 -21.50
N LEU A 10 17.91 -0.99 -22.45
CA LEU A 10 17.29 -2.02 -23.29
C LEU A 10 18.38 -2.63 -24.16
N LEU A 11 18.74 -3.88 -23.83
CA LEU A 11 19.56 -4.73 -24.69
C LEU A 11 18.72 -5.05 -25.94
N LEU A 12 19.08 -4.45 -27.07
CA LEU A 12 18.45 -4.72 -28.36
C LEU A 12 18.87 -6.13 -28.82
N ILE A 13 18.04 -7.14 -28.55
CA ILE A 13 18.19 -8.45 -29.19
C ILE A 13 17.53 -8.34 -30.56
N ALA A 14 18.34 -8.15 -31.61
CA ALA A 14 17.89 -8.29 -32.98
C ALA A 14 17.59 -9.78 -33.26
N VAL A 15 16.34 -10.18 -33.06
CA VAL A 15 15.84 -11.45 -33.61
C VAL A 15 15.43 -11.17 -35.04
N SER A 16 16.25 -11.63 -35.99
CA SER A 16 15.89 -11.66 -37.40
C SER A 16 14.75 -12.67 -37.61
N VAL A 17 13.50 -12.18 -37.65
CA VAL A 17 12.36 -12.99 -38.06
C VAL A 17 12.23 -12.90 -39.58
N VAL A 18 12.21 -14.09 -40.19
CA VAL A 18 12.00 -14.35 -41.61
C VAL A 18 10.73 -13.66 -42.08
N GLY A 19 10.86 -12.85 -43.14
CA GLY A 19 9.77 -12.07 -43.71
C GLY A 19 8.59 -12.94 -44.17
N THR A 20 7.45 -12.72 -43.54
CA THR A 20 6.14 -12.97 -44.12
C THR A 20 5.57 -11.61 -44.54
N ALA A 21 5.22 -11.47 -45.81
CA ALA A 21 4.71 -10.23 -46.38
C ALA A 21 3.29 -9.94 -45.86
N TYR A 22 3.19 -9.38 -44.67
CA TYR A 22 2.01 -8.64 -44.24
C TYR A 22 2.15 -7.21 -44.75
N GLY A 23 1.12 -6.68 -45.41
CA GLY A 23 1.13 -5.29 -45.88
C GLY A 23 1.34 -4.32 -44.71
N THR A 24 2.01 -3.19 -44.96
CA THR A 24 2.29 -2.13 -43.98
C THR A 24 1.00 -1.73 -43.26
N ILE A 25 1.00 -1.77 -41.93
CA ILE A 25 -0.18 -1.43 -41.14
C ILE A 25 -0.42 0.09 -41.23
N THR A 26 -1.61 0.48 -41.68
CA THR A 26 -1.98 1.90 -41.81
C THR A 26 -2.41 2.50 -40.48
N GLU A 27 -2.37 3.83 -40.34
CA GLU A 27 -2.90 4.52 -39.15
C GLU A 27 -4.37 4.16 -38.86
N LYS A 28 -5.18 3.93 -39.89
CA LYS A 28 -6.59 3.55 -39.72
C LYS A 28 -6.71 2.15 -39.10
N GLU A 29 -5.84 1.24 -39.50
CA GLU A 29 -5.83 -0.15 -39.03
C GLU A 29 -5.31 -0.24 -37.59
N VAL A 30 -4.21 0.43 -37.26
CA VAL A 30 -3.70 0.44 -35.88
C VAL A 30 -4.72 1.07 -34.93
N MET A 31 -5.40 2.16 -35.33
CA MET A 31 -6.43 2.77 -34.48
C MET A 31 -7.62 1.82 -34.28
N LYS A 32 -8.03 1.07 -35.31
CA LYS A 32 -9.05 0.02 -35.15
C LYS A 32 -8.56 -1.10 -34.22
N ALA A 33 -7.29 -1.50 -34.34
CA ALA A 33 -6.68 -2.52 -33.50
C ALA A 33 -6.63 -2.11 -32.03
N VAL A 34 -6.22 -0.88 -31.72
CA VAL A 34 -6.25 -0.32 -30.36
C VAL A 34 -7.65 -0.44 -29.77
N LYS A 35 -8.66 0.03 -30.50
CA LYS A 35 -10.07 -0.03 -30.05
C LYS A 35 -10.55 -1.47 -29.84
N ALA A 36 -10.10 -2.40 -30.66
CA ALA A 36 -10.46 -3.82 -30.56
C ALA A 36 -9.64 -4.59 -29.51
N GLY A 37 -8.63 -3.97 -28.91
CA GLY A 37 -7.71 -4.66 -27.99
C GLY A 37 -6.74 -5.62 -28.70
N ASN A 38 -6.58 -5.52 -30.02
CA ASN A 38 -5.68 -6.39 -30.78
C ASN A 38 -4.22 -5.93 -30.61
N ILE A 39 -3.54 -6.52 -29.63
CA ILE A 39 -2.13 -6.22 -29.34
C ILE A 39 -1.23 -6.57 -30.52
N GLU A 40 -1.44 -7.70 -31.20
CA GLU A 40 -0.52 -8.18 -32.24
C GLU A 40 -0.37 -7.16 -33.37
N THR A 41 -1.49 -6.60 -33.85
CA THR A 41 -1.46 -5.56 -34.88
C THR A 41 -0.84 -4.25 -34.37
N VAL A 42 -1.02 -3.91 -33.09
CA VAL A 42 -0.39 -2.72 -32.50
C VAL A 42 1.12 -2.91 -32.39
N LEU A 43 1.58 -4.08 -31.97
CA LEU A 43 3.00 -4.40 -31.89
C LEU A 43 3.64 -4.41 -33.27
N GLN A 44 3.01 -5.08 -34.25
CA GLN A 44 3.50 -5.07 -35.63
C GLN A 44 3.65 -3.64 -36.16
N PHE A 45 2.65 -2.76 -35.94
CA PHE A 45 2.73 -1.36 -36.37
C PHE A 45 3.94 -0.63 -35.75
N LEU A 46 4.24 -0.89 -34.47
CA LEU A 46 5.41 -0.29 -33.80
C LEU A 46 6.74 -0.91 -34.28
N ASP A 47 6.76 -2.22 -34.53
CA ASP A 47 7.93 -2.94 -35.06
C ASP A 47 8.29 -2.50 -36.50
N GLU A 48 7.31 -2.00 -37.26
CA GLU A 48 7.52 -1.32 -38.55
C GLU A 48 8.23 0.04 -38.42
N GLY A 49 8.58 0.47 -37.19
CA GLY A 49 9.37 1.67 -36.90
C GLY A 49 8.54 2.92 -36.62
N ASN A 50 7.22 2.78 -36.44
CA ASN A 50 6.35 3.90 -36.07
C ASN A 50 6.58 4.30 -34.60
N ASP A 51 6.58 5.60 -34.33
CA ASP A 51 6.82 6.18 -33.00
C ASP A 51 5.70 5.81 -32.01
N ILE A 52 6.04 5.20 -30.88
CA ILE A 52 5.07 4.85 -29.84
C ILE A 52 4.31 6.06 -29.29
N ASP A 53 4.95 7.23 -29.30
CA ASP A 53 4.40 8.52 -28.85
C ASP A 53 3.93 9.41 -30.02
N GLY A 54 3.89 8.84 -31.23
CA GLY A 54 3.39 9.49 -32.43
C GLY A 54 1.91 9.84 -32.32
N ILE A 55 1.48 10.81 -33.13
CA ILE A 55 0.08 11.27 -33.18
C ILE A 55 -0.58 10.69 -34.43
N TYR A 56 -1.56 9.82 -34.23
CA TYR A 56 -2.16 9.02 -35.29
C TYR A 56 -3.65 9.28 -35.49
N GLY A 57 -4.09 8.99 -36.72
CA GLY A 57 -5.47 8.94 -37.11
C GLY A 57 -6.17 10.30 -37.07
N ARG A 58 -7.46 10.28 -37.43
CA ARG A 58 -8.30 11.50 -37.45
C ARG A 58 -8.50 12.12 -36.07
N GLU A 59 -8.37 11.30 -35.03
CA GLU A 59 -8.51 11.70 -33.64
C GLU A 59 -7.30 12.51 -33.13
N LYS A 60 -6.19 12.56 -33.90
CA LYS A 60 -4.94 13.21 -33.52
C LYS A 60 -4.52 12.81 -32.11
N ALA A 61 -4.38 11.51 -31.87
CA ALA A 61 -4.04 10.96 -30.57
C ALA A 61 -2.84 10.02 -30.60
N THR A 62 -2.12 9.96 -29.48
CA THR A 62 -1.18 8.86 -29.25
C THR A 62 -1.95 7.55 -29.09
N LEU A 63 -1.28 6.43 -29.36
CA LEU A 63 -1.88 5.11 -29.14
C LEU A 63 -2.26 4.94 -27.66
N LEU A 64 -1.44 5.45 -26.73
CA LEU A 64 -1.71 5.43 -25.29
C LEU A 64 -3.01 6.18 -24.96
N ASN A 65 -3.12 7.45 -25.38
CA ASN A 65 -4.30 8.26 -25.11
C ASN A 65 -5.56 7.68 -25.77
N TYR A 66 -5.42 7.13 -26.97
CA TYR A 66 -6.54 6.50 -27.67
C TYR A 66 -7.00 5.21 -26.98
N SER A 67 -6.07 4.39 -26.48
CA SER A 67 -6.39 3.19 -25.70
C SER A 67 -7.16 3.52 -24.42
N ILE A 68 -6.83 4.64 -23.76
CA ILE A 68 -7.59 5.14 -22.60
C ILE A 68 -8.98 5.59 -23.03
N LYS A 69 -9.07 6.37 -24.11
CA LYS A 69 -10.33 6.86 -24.66
C LYS A 69 -11.30 5.71 -25.01
N THR A 70 -10.78 4.58 -25.48
CA THR A 70 -11.57 3.40 -25.88
C THR A 70 -11.66 2.30 -24.81
N ASP A 71 -11.16 2.56 -23.60
CA ASP A 71 -11.06 1.59 -22.49
C ASP A 71 -10.35 0.26 -22.84
N SER A 72 -9.35 0.31 -23.71
CA SER A 72 -8.57 -0.85 -24.12
C SER A 72 -7.45 -1.13 -23.11
N LYS A 73 -7.79 -1.73 -21.96
CA LYS A 73 -6.87 -2.00 -20.83
C LYS A 73 -5.65 -2.84 -21.22
N VAL A 74 -5.85 -3.77 -22.13
CA VAL A 74 -4.85 -4.71 -22.64
C VAL A 74 -3.79 -3.97 -23.46
N VAL A 75 -4.21 -3.15 -24.43
CA VAL A 75 -3.29 -2.33 -25.24
C VAL A 75 -2.65 -1.23 -24.40
N PHE A 76 -3.43 -0.57 -23.53
CA PHE A 76 -2.92 0.44 -22.59
C PHE A 76 -1.76 -0.11 -21.74
N GLY A 77 -1.97 -1.28 -21.12
CA GLY A 77 -0.95 -1.93 -20.29
C GLY A 77 0.32 -2.22 -21.08
N ARG A 78 0.17 -2.76 -22.30
CA ARG A 78 1.30 -3.09 -23.16
C ARG A 78 2.09 -1.86 -23.60
N LEU A 79 1.43 -0.76 -23.94
CA LEU A 79 2.11 0.48 -24.34
C LEU A 79 2.92 1.08 -23.19
N ILE A 80 2.37 1.08 -21.97
CA ILE A 80 3.11 1.51 -20.77
C ILE A 80 4.33 0.62 -20.52
N GLU A 81 4.20 -0.71 -20.64
CA GLU A 81 5.34 -1.64 -20.52
C GLU A 81 6.44 -1.40 -21.56
N MET A 82 6.05 -0.97 -22.76
CA MET A 82 6.98 -0.61 -23.84
C MET A 82 7.59 0.80 -23.68
N GLY A 83 7.23 1.52 -22.62
CA GLY A 83 7.79 2.84 -22.32
C GLY A 83 7.13 4.00 -23.07
N ALA A 84 5.86 3.86 -23.47
CA ALA A 84 5.08 5.01 -23.95
C ALA A 84 5.09 6.14 -22.91
N ASP A 85 5.31 7.37 -23.35
CA ASP A 85 5.39 8.53 -22.47
C ASP A 85 4.03 8.79 -21.79
N PRO A 86 3.94 8.62 -20.45
CA PRO A 86 2.67 8.73 -19.73
C PRO A 86 2.20 10.18 -19.56
N ASP A 87 2.99 11.15 -20.00
CA ASP A 87 2.68 12.58 -19.95
C ASP A 87 2.44 13.18 -21.35
N LYS A 88 2.66 12.40 -22.42
CA LYS A 88 2.54 12.86 -23.81
C LYS A 88 1.15 13.43 -24.11
N LEU A 89 1.14 14.71 -24.44
CA LEU A 89 -0.09 15.44 -24.75
C LEU A 89 -0.72 14.98 -26.08
N SER A 90 -2.03 14.75 -26.03
CA SER A 90 -2.89 14.57 -27.20
C SER A 90 -4.09 15.50 -27.10
N ASN A 91 -4.37 16.25 -28.17
CA ASN A 91 -5.44 17.27 -28.17
C ASN A 91 -5.37 18.24 -26.97
N GLY A 92 -4.14 18.50 -26.49
CA GLY A 92 -3.89 19.35 -25.32
C GLY A 92 -4.38 18.75 -23.99
N LYS A 93 -4.44 17.42 -23.87
CA LYS A 93 -4.70 16.72 -22.60
C LYS A 93 -3.60 15.70 -22.34
N THR A 94 -3.26 15.53 -21.08
CA THR A 94 -2.38 14.43 -20.63
C THR A 94 -3.16 13.10 -20.61
N PRO A 95 -2.48 11.95 -20.66
CA PRO A 95 -3.11 10.65 -20.46
C PRO A 95 -3.94 10.57 -19.17
N ILE A 96 -3.46 11.18 -18.07
CA ILE A 96 -4.20 11.28 -16.81
C ILE A 96 -5.54 12.00 -17.02
N MET A 97 -5.59 13.11 -17.76
CA MET A 97 -6.84 13.83 -18.00
C MET A 97 -7.84 13.02 -18.83
N PHE A 98 -7.37 12.16 -19.75
CA PHE A 98 -8.23 11.21 -20.44
C PHE A 98 -8.81 10.15 -19.48
N ALA A 99 -7.99 9.60 -18.59
CA ALA A 99 -8.46 8.64 -17.57
C ALA A 99 -9.50 9.28 -16.63
N VAL A 100 -9.27 10.52 -16.20
CA VAL A 100 -10.23 11.31 -15.40
C VAL A 100 -11.53 11.55 -16.17
N GLN A 101 -11.46 11.90 -17.45
CA GLN A 101 -12.65 12.13 -18.28
C GLN A 101 -13.53 10.88 -18.34
N ASN A 102 -12.92 9.71 -18.53
CA ASN A 102 -13.63 8.44 -18.61
C ASN A 102 -13.98 7.85 -17.24
N SER A 103 -13.48 8.44 -16.15
CA SER A 103 -13.64 7.91 -14.79
C SER A 103 -13.12 6.48 -14.64
N GLU A 104 -11.97 6.19 -15.25
CA GLU A 104 -11.30 4.86 -15.22
C GLU A 104 -10.21 4.83 -14.14
N PRO A 105 -10.49 4.37 -12.90
CA PRO A 105 -9.53 4.45 -11.81
C PRO A 105 -8.36 3.48 -12.02
N PHE A 106 -8.59 2.36 -12.70
CA PHE A 106 -7.54 1.40 -13.04
C PHE A 106 -6.44 2.02 -13.90
N MET A 107 -6.80 2.67 -15.00
CA MET A 107 -5.83 3.31 -15.90
C MET A 107 -5.19 4.53 -15.23
N LEU A 108 -5.95 5.29 -14.45
CA LEU A 108 -5.41 6.39 -13.67
C LEU A 108 -4.31 5.91 -12.71
N ARG A 109 -4.57 4.87 -11.89
CA ARG A 109 -3.54 4.27 -10.99
C ARG A 109 -2.33 3.78 -11.76
N ARG A 110 -2.53 3.12 -12.90
CA ARG A 110 -1.45 2.61 -13.73
C ARG A 110 -0.56 3.72 -14.31
N LEU A 111 -1.14 4.86 -14.71
CA LEU A 111 -0.37 6.03 -15.15
C LEU A 111 0.46 6.61 -14.00
N VAL A 112 -0.14 6.77 -12.82
CA VAL A 112 0.59 7.22 -11.63
C VAL A 112 1.77 6.29 -11.32
N LYS A 113 1.53 4.96 -11.36
CA LYS A 113 2.58 3.95 -11.14
C LYS A 113 3.67 4.01 -12.22
N ALA A 114 3.32 4.35 -13.46
CA ALA A 114 4.27 4.52 -14.55
C ALA A 114 5.10 5.82 -14.42
N GLY A 115 4.92 6.60 -13.36
CA GLY A 115 5.68 7.82 -13.10
C GLY A 115 5.14 9.07 -13.80
N ALA A 116 3.87 9.04 -14.23
CA ALA A 116 3.21 10.20 -14.82
C ALA A 116 3.28 11.42 -13.87
N ASN A 117 3.65 12.57 -14.41
CA ASN A 117 3.65 13.83 -13.68
C ASN A 117 2.21 14.31 -13.44
N LEU A 118 1.74 14.19 -12.20
CA LEU A 118 0.38 14.59 -11.80
C LEU A 118 0.09 16.08 -12.01
N ASP A 119 1.15 16.89 -12.03
CA ASP A 119 1.09 18.35 -12.17
C ASP A 119 1.40 18.81 -13.60
N GLU A 120 1.52 17.88 -14.55
CA GLU A 120 1.75 18.18 -15.97
C GLU A 120 0.61 19.03 -16.54
N ARG A 121 1.00 20.00 -17.39
CA ARG A 121 0.10 21.07 -17.84
C ARG A 121 -0.45 20.77 -19.23
N GLY A 122 -1.75 20.49 -19.28
CA GLY A 122 -2.49 20.40 -20.54
C GLY A 122 -2.83 21.78 -21.11
N LYS A 123 -3.83 21.82 -22.00
CA LYS A 123 -4.33 23.03 -22.65
C LYS A 123 -4.76 24.06 -21.61
N LYS A 124 -4.42 25.32 -21.87
CA LYS A 124 -4.63 26.46 -20.94
C LYS A 124 -3.93 26.29 -19.59
N ASN A 125 -2.81 25.56 -19.54
CA ASN A 125 -2.10 25.22 -18.30
C ASN A 125 -2.99 24.52 -17.25
N THR A 126 -3.96 23.74 -17.70
CA THR A 126 -4.84 22.97 -16.80
C THR A 126 -4.07 21.75 -16.28
N THR A 127 -4.05 21.51 -14.96
CA THR A 127 -3.51 20.28 -14.36
C THR A 127 -4.58 19.19 -14.23
N ALA A 128 -4.17 17.95 -13.95
CA ALA A 128 -5.10 16.83 -13.78
C ALA A 128 -6.14 17.09 -12.68
N VAL A 129 -5.72 17.66 -11.54
CA VAL A 129 -6.63 17.93 -10.41
C VAL A 129 -7.61 19.04 -10.70
N ILE A 130 -7.19 20.11 -11.42
CA ILE A 130 -8.12 21.14 -11.93
C ILE A 130 -9.14 20.50 -12.87
N TYR A 131 -8.68 19.65 -13.78
CA TYR A 131 -9.56 18.97 -14.72
C TYR A 131 -10.57 18.06 -14.02
N ALA A 132 -10.13 17.27 -13.02
CA ALA A 132 -11.00 16.41 -12.21
C ALA A 132 -12.04 17.20 -11.41
N ALA A 133 -11.65 18.33 -10.81
CA ALA A 133 -12.56 19.23 -10.10
C ALA A 133 -13.60 19.83 -11.05
N LYS A 134 -13.17 20.34 -12.21
CA LYS A 134 -14.07 20.84 -13.26
C LYS A 134 -15.03 19.76 -13.79
N MET A 135 -14.59 18.50 -13.86
CA MET A 135 -15.41 17.35 -14.27
C MET A 135 -16.24 16.76 -13.11
N ARG A 136 -16.10 17.30 -11.89
CA ARG A 136 -16.83 16.88 -10.68
C ARG A 136 -16.56 15.44 -10.27
N LYS A 137 -15.34 14.95 -10.51
CA LYS A 137 -14.95 13.55 -10.26
C LYS A 137 -14.22 13.46 -8.92
N LEU A 138 -14.98 13.44 -7.81
CA LEU A 138 -14.42 13.40 -6.46
C LEU A 138 -13.41 12.26 -6.28
N ASP A 139 -13.71 11.05 -6.76
CA ASP A 139 -12.81 9.90 -6.60
C ASP A 139 -11.49 10.08 -7.37
N CYS A 140 -11.52 10.74 -8.53
CA CYS A 140 -10.32 11.11 -9.25
C CYS A 140 -9.53 12.22 -8.53
N VAL A 141 -10.23 13.20 -7.95
CA VAL A 141 -9.58 14.24 -7.14
C VAL A 141 -8.87 13.61 -5.93
N LYS A 142 -9.56 12.74 -5.19
CA LYS A 142 -8.97 12.00 -4.06
C LYS A 142 -7.75 11.21 -4.50
N LEU A 143 -7.87 10.40 -5.55
CA LEU A 143 -6.76 9.59 -6.04
C LEU A 143 -5.55 10.44 -6.44
N LEU A 144 -5.75 11.54 -7.16
CA LEU A 144 -4.67 12.45 -7.54
C LEU A 144 -4.01 13.10 -6.32
N VAL A 145 -4.81 13.58 -5.36
CA VAL A 145 -4.31 14.22 -4.13
C VAL A 145 -3.54 13.22 -3.25
N GLU A 146 -4.09 12.01 -3.06
CA GLU A 146 -3.44 10.93 -2.29
C GLU A 146 -2.09 10.51 -2.90
N ASN A 147 -1.92 10.66 -4.21
CA ASN A 147 -0.66 10.40 -4.92
C ASN A 147 0.20 11.67 -5.10
N GLY A 148 -0.23 12.78 -4.51
CA GLY A 148 0.56 13.98 -4.35
C GLY A 148 0.52 14.97 -5.51
N ALA A 149 -0.65 15.12 -6.16
CA ALA A 149 -0.93 16.26 -7.02
C ALA A 149 -1.01 17.57 -6.20
N ASP A 150 -0.54 18.67 -6.78
CA ASP A 150 -0.65 20.00 -6.18
C ASP A 150 -1.99 20.66 -6.53
N VAL A 151 -2.81 20.86 -5.50
CA VAL A 151 -4.16 21.43 -5.59
C VAL A 151 -4.17 22.96 -5.72
N GLU A 152 -3.05 23.61 -5.41
CA GLU A 152 -2.93 25.07 -5.37
C GLU A 152 -2.39 25.67 -6.69
N LEU A 153 -2.01 24.82 -7.64
CA LEU A 153 -1.60 25.26 -8.98
C LEU A 153 -2.74 26.00 -9.69
N LYS A 154 -2.37 27.05 -10.42
CA LYS A 154 -3.27 27.87 -11.23
C LYS A 154 -3.08 27.62 -12.71
N ASN A 155 -4.20 27.58 -13.43
CA ASN A 155 -4.23 27.58 -14.89
C ASN A 155 -4.13 29.01 -15.47
N ASP A 156 -4.22 29.15 -16.80
CA ASP A 156 -4.11 30.46 -17.47
C ASP A 156 -5.23 31.44 -17.13
N ALA A 157 -6.35 30.96 -16.58
CA ALA A 157 -7.44 31.82 -16.09
C ALA A 157 -7.21 32.27 -14.63
N GLY A 158 -6.08 31.90 -14.02
CA GLY A 158 -5.78 32.17 -12.61
C GLY A 158 -6.56 31.27 -11.64
N MET A 159 -7.24 30.23 -12.14
CA MET A 159 -8.15 29.38 -11.37
C MET A 159 -7.45 28.12 -10.85
N THR A 160 -7.68 27.78 -9.59
CA THR A 160 -7.29 26.53 -8.93
C THR A 160 -8.36 25.44 -9.06
N ALA A 161 -8.07 24.23 -8.59
CA ALA A 161 -9.07 23.16 -8.52
C ALA A 161 -10.25 23.54 -7.61
N LEU A 162 -9.98 24.22 -6.48
CA LEU A 162 -11.01 24.68 -5.55
C LEU A 162 -11.91 25.74 -6.20
N ASP A 163 -11.36 26.67 -6.97
CA ASP A 163 -12.16 27.71 -7.64
C ASP A 163 -13.16 27.10 -8.63
N TYR A 164 -12.76 26.06 -9.38
CA TYR A 164 -13.68 25.32 -10.24
C TYR A 164 -14.71 24.51 -9.43
N ALA A 165 -14.31 23.93 -8.31
CA ALA A 165 -15.23 23.19 -7.44
C ALA A 165 -16.30 24.10 -6.84
N ASN A 166 -15.95 25.32 -6.40
CA ASN A 166 -16.86 26.32 -5.85
C ASN A 166 -17.82 26.91 -6.89
N ASN A 167 -17.34 27.14 -8.12
CA ASN A 167 -18.18 27.64 -9.22
C ASN A 167 -19.17 26.59 -9.76
N SER A 168 -19.02 25.34 -9.30
CA SER A 168 -19.89 24.24 -9.65
C SER A 168 -20.76 23.92 -8.42
N ASN A 169 -22.06 23.64 -8.56
CA ASN A 169 -22.96 23.30 -7.43
C ASN A 169 -22.65 21.91 -6.79
N PHE A 170 -21.38 21.59 -6.49
CA PHE A 170 -20.93 20.29 -5.97
C PHE A 170 -20.10 20.46 -4.69
N PRO A 171 -20.78 20.54 -3.53
CA PRO A 171 -20.12 20.86 -2.27
C PRO A 171 -19.04 19.85 -1.90
N ASN A 172 -19.22 18.56 -2.23
CA ASN A 172 -18.30 17.50 -1.78
C ASN A 172 -16.86 17.64 -2.31
N VAL A 173 -16.67 18.15 -3.54
CA VAL A 173 -15.31 18.36 -4.08
C VAL A 173 -14.67 19.57 -3.43
N ALA A 174 -15.43 20.64 -3.25
CA ALA A 174 -14.96 21.86 -2.59
C ALA A 174 -14.60 21.58 -1.12
N GLU A 175 -15.50 20.91 -0.39
CA GLU A 175 -15.30 20.50 1.01
C GLU A 175 -14.04 19.65 1.17
N TYR A 176 -13.84 18.66 0.29
CA TYR A 176 -12.62 17.86 0.29
C TYR A 176 -11.36 18.71 0.08
N LEU A 177 -11.36 19.57 -0.95
CA LEU A 177 -10.21 20.41 -1.28
C LEU A 177 -9.90 21.44 -0.19
N VAL A 178 -10.92 22.06 0.42
CA VAL A 178 -10.76 22.98 1.57
C VAL A 178 -10.05 22.26 2.70
N LYS A 179 -10.55 21.08 3.09
CA LYS A 179 -9.95 20.29 4.15
C LYS A 179 -8.49 19.95 3.86
N ILE A 180 -8.16 19.55 2.63
CA ILE A 180 -6.78 19.26 2.21
C ILE A 180 -5.88 20.51 2.27
N ILE A 181 -6.38 21.68 1.84
CA ILE A 181 -5.61 22.92 1.83
C ILE A 181 -5.33 23.41 3.26
N GLU A 182 -6.35 23.45 4.13
CA GLU A 182 -6.22 23.80 5.55
C GLU A 182 -5.17 22.93 6.25
N MET A 183 -5.20 21.64 5.91
CA MET A 183 -4.29 20.63 6.40
C MET A 183 -2.83 20.84 5.95
N ARG A 184 -2.57 21.22 4.69
CA ARG A 184 -1.20 21.36 4.16
C ARG A 184 -0.32 22.31 4.99
N HIS A 185 -0.90 23.39 5.53
CA HIS A 185 -0.16 24.34 6.37
C HIS A 185 0.32 23.71 7.69
N TYR A 186 -0.50 22.82 8.25
CA TYR A 186 -0.13 22.03 9.43
C TYR A 186 0.97 21.01 9.10
N TYR A 187 0.86 20.34 7.95
CA TYR A 187 1.75 19.25 7.54
C TYR A 187 3.15 19.73 7.12
N ASN A 188 3.32 20.97 6.67
CA ASN A 188 4.62 21.53 6.26
C ASN A 188 5.72 21.57 7.35
N LYS A 189 5.37 21.34 8.62
CA LYS A 189 6.30 21.42 9.77
C LYS A 189 6.61 20.07 10.41
N LEU A 190 6.11 18.97 9.83
CA LEU A 190 6.22 17.66 10.43
C LEU A 190 7.56 16.98 10.12
N PRO A 191 8.08 16.14 11.03
CA PRO A 191 9.21 15.28 10.73
C PRO A 191 8.80 14.22 9.69
N TYR A 192 9.79 13.50 9.15
CA TYR A 192 9.52 12.35 8.31
C TYR A 192 8.68 11.31 9.07
N TYR A 193 7.58 10.88 8.47
CA TYR A 193 6.72 9.82 8.94
C TYR A 193 6.62 8.73 7.89
N PHE A 194 6.57 7.49 8.37
CA PHE A 194 6.40 6.30 7.57
C PHE A 194 5.49 5.34 8.33
N ASP A 195 4.57 4.69 7.63
CA ASP A 195 3.73 3.65 8.19
C ASP A 195 3.30 2.63 7.12
N GLY A 196 3.43 1.35 7.46
CA GLY A 196 3.15 0.22 6.59
C GLY A 196 4.14 -0.92 6.76
N PRO A 197 4.04 -1.98 5.93
CA PRO A 197 3.01 -2.13 4.91
C PRO A 197 1.64 -2.38 5.53
N HIS A 198 0.62 -1.80 4.91
CA HIS A 198 -0.77 -2.23 5.08
C HIS A 198 -1.14 -3.10 3.90
N ILE A 199 -1.56 -4.33 4.15
CA ILE A 199 -1.86 -5.30 3.09
C ILE A 199 -3.35 -5.60 3.15
N ALA A 200 -4.08 -5.31 2.07
CA ALA A 200 -5.49 -5.55 1.94
C ALA A 200 -5.79 -6.54 0.81
N TRP A 201 -6.64 -7.52 1.08
CA TRP A 201 -7.19 -8.44 0.10
C TRP A 201 -8.23 -7.72 -0.76
N ILE A 202 -7.95 -7.60 -2.06
CA ILE A 202 -8.92 -7.07 -3.02
C ILE A 202 -9.86 -8.20 -3.47
N ASN A 203 -9.30 -9.39 -3.68
CA ASN A 203 -10.01 -10.64 -3.97
C ASN A 203 -9.05 -11.84 -3.80
N ASP A 204 -9.53 -13.03 -4.16
CA ASP A 204 -8.78 -14.30 -4.04
C ASP A 204 -7.52 -14.41 -4.93
N SER A 205 -7.26 -13.44 -5.80
CA SER A 205 -6.09 -13.47 -6.69
C SER A 205 -5.29 -12.18 -6.65
N LEU A 206 -5.65 -11.22 -5.81
CA LEU A 206 -5.01 -9.90 -5.77
C LEU A 206 -5.03 -9.30 -4.38
N ILE A 207 -3.84 -8.92 -3.91
CA ILE A 207 -3.68 -8.07 -2.73
C ILE A 207 -3.18 -6.70 -3.15
N ARG A 208 -3.47 -5.71 -2.32
CA ARG A 208 -2.91 -4.37 -2.37
C ARG A 208 -2.04 -4.17 -1.15
N MET A 209 -0.76 -3.89 -1.35
CA MET A 209 0.14 -3.43 -0.30
C MET A 209 0.31 -1.93 -0.45
N PHE A 210 0.22 -1.19 0.65
CA PHE A 210 0.42 0.25 0.61
C PHE A 210 1.12 0.79 1.85
N TYR A 211 1.78 1.92 1.65
CA TYR A 211 2.48 2.67 2.67
C TYR A 211 1.94 4.10 2.70
N MET A 212 1.90 4.66 3.89
CA MET A 212 1.66 6.06 4.12
C MET A 212 2.99 6.71 4.43
N VAL A 213 3.43 7.62 3.56
CA VAL A 213 4.76 8.22 3.62
C VAL A 213 4.64 9.73 3.62
N TYR A 214 5.32 10.40 4.52
CA TYR A 214 5.48 11.84 4.43
C TYR A 214 6.55 12.18 3.40
N ASP A 215 6.15 12.76 2.27
CA ASP A 215 7.08 13.24 1.26
C ASP A 215 7.76 14.53 1.75
N THR A 216 9.08 14.48 1.98
CA THR A 216 9.84 15.63 2.50
C THR A 216 10.10 16.72 1.45
N ILE A 217 10.04 16.38 0.16
CA ILE A 217 10.21 17.32 -0.94
C ILE A 217 8.91 18.08 -1.14
N LYS A 218 7.80 17.33 -1.24
CA LYS A 218 6.46 17.90 -1.44
C LYS A 218 5.84 18.44 -0.14
N LYS A 219 6.36 18.01 1.01
CA LYS A 219 5.96 18.41 2.38
C LYS A 219 4.55 18.02 2.79
N PHE A 220 4.04 16.91 2.25
CA PHE A 220 2.75 16.37 2.63
C PHE A 220 2.73 14.83 2.55
N PRO A 221 1.80 14.15 3.25
CA PRO A 221 1.64 12.71 3.15
C PRO A 221 1.23 12.26 1.74
N ILE A 222 1.78 11.15 1.28
CA ILE A 222 1.40 10.46 0.06
C ILE A 222 1.14 8.99 0.36
N LEU A 223 0.25 8.39 -0.42
CA LEU A 223 0.00 6.96 -0.41
C LEU A 223 0.84 6.32 -1.51
N MET A 224 1.71 5.39 -1.15
CA MET A 224 2.48 4.60 -2.11
C MET A 224 1.91 3.18 -2.09
N ASP A 225 1.23 2.77 -3.15
CA ASP A 225 0.60 1.45 -3.24
C ASP A 225 1.04 0.64 -4.45
N ASP A 226 1.05 -0.67 -4.26
CA ASP A 226 1.21 -1.63 -5.35
C ASP A 226 0.31 -2.85 -5.14
N PHE A 227 0.06 -3.58 -6.22
CA PHE A 227 -0.82 -4.73 -6.28
C PHE A 227 -0.03 -5.97 -6.65
N PHE A 228 -0.23 -7.03 -5.88
CA PHE A 228 0.53 -8.26 -6.04
C PHE A 228 -0.44 -9.40 -6.35
N PRO A 229 -0.21 -10.16 -7.44
CA PRO A 229 -1.02 -11.32 -7.75
C PRO A 229 -0.80 -12.41 -6.71
N VAL A 230 -1.86 -13.13 -6.37
CA VAL A 230 -1.84 -14.26 -5.45
C VAL A 230 -2.10 -15.52 -6.24
N ASN A 231 -1.10 -16.41 -6.25
CA ASN A 231 -1.07 -17.63 -7.07
C ASN A 231 -1.01 -18.92 -6.24
N SER A 232 -0.97 -18.80 -4.92
CA SER A 232 -0.88 -19.90 -3.96
C SER A 232 -1.41 -19.46 -2.59
N ASP A 233 -1.60 -20.41 -1.68
CA ASP A 233 -2.10 -20.14 -0.32
C ASP A 233 -1.08 -19.40 0.55
N THR A 234 0.20 -19.49 0.21
CA THR A 234 1.30 -18.81 0.88
C THR A 234 2.10 -18.00 -0.11
N ILE A 235 2.17 -16.69 0.10
CA ILE A 235 2.92 -15.77 -0.76
C ILE A 235 3.99 -15.05 0.05
N VAL A 236 5.06 -14.65 -0.63
CA VAL A 236 6.09 -13.77 -0.06
C VAL A 236 6.08 -12.49 -0.87
N VAL A 237 5.87 -11.36 -0.19
CA VAL A 237 5.80 -10.04 -0.81
C VAL A 237 6.94 -9.20 -0.27
N ALA A 238 7.75 -8.64 -1.16
CA ALA A 238 8.82 -7.72 -0.78
C ALA A 238 8.23 -6.34 -0.44
N GLY A 239 8.74 -5.73 0.62
CA GLY A 239 8.45 -4.35 0.96
C GLY A 239 8.96 -3.38 -0.10
N PHE A 240 8.45 -2.15 -0.06
CA PHE A 240 8.88 -1.06 -0.93
C PHE A 240 8.76 0.29 -0.20
N ALA A 241 8.97 1.41 -0.90
CA ALA A 241 8.94 2.76 -0.32
C ALA A 241 9.98 2.97 0.81
N GLY A 242 11.11 2.25 0.75
CA GLY A 242 12.17 2.29 1.75
C GLY A 242 12.14 1.13 2.75
N ASP A 243 11.08 0.33 2.76
CA ASP A 243 11.04 -0.95 3.47
C ASP A 243 11.77 -2.04 2.66
N THR A 244 12.70 -2.72 3.32
CA THR A 244 13.52 -3.80 2.73
C THR A 244 13.11 -5.19 3.21
N ASN A 245 12.09 -5.29 4.07
CA ASN A 245 11.62 -6.56 4.62
C ASN A 245 10.85 -7.38 3.58
N HIS A 246 10.71 -8.67 3.88
CA HIS A 246 9.85 -9.59 3.13
C HIS A 246 8.76 -10.10 4.06
N TYR A 247 7.54 -10.14 3.56
CA TYR A 247 6.35 -10.50 4.31
C TYR A 247 5.78 -11.80 3.75
N THR A 248 5.91 -12.88 4.51
CA THR A 248 5.22 -14.14 4.23
C THR A 248 3.78 -14.00 4.69
N ILE A 249 2.82 -14.28 3.82
CA ILE A 249 1.39 -14.20 4.11
C ILE A 249 0.77 -15.56 3.79
N THR A 250 -0.03 -16.09 4.72
CA THR A 250 -0.67 -17.39 4.56
C THR A 250 -2.17 -17.26 4.78
N ARG A 251 -2.98 -17.59 3.76
CA ARG A 251 -4.45 -17.41 3.78
C ARG A 251 -5.17 -18.07 4.95
N ASN A 252 -4.59 -19.14 5.48
CA ASN A 252 -5.16 -19.87 6.60
C ASN A 252 -4.02 -20.42 7.47
N LEU A 253 -3.60 -19.64 8.47
CA LEU A 253 -2.64 -20.09 9.48
C LEU A 253 -3.22 -21.15 10.43
N GLY A 254 -4.51 -21.47 10.29
CA GLY A 254 -5.28 -22.31 11.21
C GLY A 254 -5.74 -21.52 12.42
N THR A 255 -6.85 -21.97 13.03
CA THR A 255 -7.30 -21.42 14.31
C THR A 255 -6.48 -22.02 15.44
N ASP A 256 -6.03 -21.17 16.36
CA ASP A 256 -5.24 -21.63 17.51
C ASP A 256 -6.14 -22.16 18.62
N PRO A 257 -5.87 -23.35 19.17
CA PRO A 257 -6.60 -23.83 20.33
C PRO A 257 -6.37 -22.89 21.51
N THR A 258 -7.33 -22.89 22.44
CA THR A 258 -7.25 -22.11 23.69
C THR A 258 -6.49 -22.87 24.79
N TYR A 259 -6.09 -24.11 24.54
CA TYR A 259 -5.42 -24.98 25.50
C TYR A 259 -4.24 -25.73 24.90
N TYR A 260 -3.13 -25.75 25.64
CA TYR A 260 -1.90 -26.46 25.28
C TYR A 260 -1.35 -27.22 26.48
N GLU A 261 -0.86 -28.44 26.26
CA GLU A 261 -0.21 -29.28 27.28
C GLU A 261 1.23 -29.61 26.91
N ASN A 262 2.01 -30.01 27.91
CA ASN A 262 3.38 -30.47 27.75
C ASN A 262 4.32 -29.46 27.06
N VAL A 263 4.03 -28.16 27.23
CA VAL A 263 4.87 -27.10 26.67
C VAL A 263 6.11 -26.93 27.53
N SER A 264 7.29 -27.12 26.92
CA SER A 264 8.57 -27.24 27.62
C SER A 264 9.07 -25.92 28.22
N ARG A 265 8.76 -24.79 27.57
CA ARG A 265 9.17 -23.45 27.98
C ARG A 265 8.20 -22.39 27.46
N VAL A 266 7.91 -21.41 28.31
CA VAL A 266 7.01 -20.30 28.01
C VAL A 266 7.64 -18.99 28.46
N LEU A 267 7.47 -17.93 27.68
CA LEU A 267 7.70 -16.55 28.12
C LEU A 267 6.49 -15.72 27.81
N ALA A 268 6.09 -14.92 28.80
CA ALA A 268 5.02 -13.95 28.64
C ALA A 268 5.57 -12.53 28.73
N LEU A 269 5.08 -11.65 27.86
CA LEU A 269 5.25 -10.19 27.93
C LEU A 269 3.95 -9.50 27.53
N GLY A 270 3.77 -8.24 27.87
CA GLY A 270 2.59 -7.45 27.50
C GLY A 270 2.95 -5.98 27.32
N ASP A 271 1.95 -5.15 27.00
CA ASP A 271 2.05 -3.69 26.99
C ASP A 271 3.15 -3.16 26.02
N ILE A 272 3.20 -3.72 24.82
CA ILE A 272 4.20 -3.35 23.80
C ILE A 272 3.98 -1.90 23.33
N HIS A 273 2.73 -1.46 23.17
CA HIS A 273 2.32 -0.10 22.81
C HIS A 273 3.14 0.53 21.68
N GLY A 274 3.28 -0.18 20.56
CA GLY A 274 4.03 0.28 19.40
C GLY A 274 5.51 0.56 19.67
N ASN A 275 6.12 -0.02 20.72
CA ASN A 275 7.53 0.09 21.05
C ASN A 275 8.35 -1.07 20.46
N TYR A 276 8.35 -1.14 19.13
CA TYR A 276 9.01 -2.19 18.34
C TYR A 276 10.48 -2.42 18.72
N ASP A 277 11.28 -1.35 18.84
CA ASP A 277 12.71 -1.48 19.07
C ASP A 277 13.01 -2.12 20.44
N ALA A 278 12.23 -1.77 21.47
CA ALA A 278 12.35 -2.39 22.79
C ALA A 278 11.95 -3.87 22.76
N LEU A 279 10.87 -4.21 22.04
CA LEU A 279 10.43 -5.60 21.85
C LEU A 279 11.53 -6.44 21.17
N VAL A 280 12.08 -5.96 20.05
CA VAL A 280 13.16 -6.65 19.33
C VAL A 280 14.37 -6.86 20.23
N ASN A 281 14.84 -5.79 20.89
CA ASN A 281 15.99 -5.87 21.80
C ASN A 281 15.74 -6.87 22.93
N TYR A 282 14.53 -6.89 23.50
CA TYR A 282 14.18 -7.83 24.55
C TYR A 282 14.23 -9.28 24.06
N LEU A 283 13.65 -9.56 22.90
CA LEU A 283 13.63 -10.91 22.33
C LEU A 283 15.03 -11.40 21.94
N ILE A 284 15.87 -10.54 21.35
CA ILE A 284 17.26 -10.85 21.01
C ILE A 284 18.08 -11.15 22.28
N ASN A 285 18.01 -10.27 23.28
CA ASN A 285 18.80 -10.41 24.51
C ASN A 285 18.42 -11.67 25.31
N ASN A 286 17.16 -12.11 25.21
CA ASN A 286 16.69 -13.35 25.82
C ASN A 286 16.88 -14.59 24.92
N LYS A 287 17.47 -14.44 23.73
CA LYS A 287 17.74 -15.52 22.75
C LYS A 287 16.47 -16.21 22.25
N ILE A 288 15.41 -15.43 22.06
CA ILE A 288 14.15 -15.89 21.47
C ILE A 288 14.25 -15.80 19.95
N ILE A 289 14.84 -14.70 19.48
CA ILE A 289 15.11 -14.42 18.07
C ILE A 289 16.58 -14.07 17.87
N ASP A 290 17.09 -14.23 16.66
CA ASP A 290 18.41 -13.75 16.26
C ASP A 290 18.38 -12.29 15.75
N ASN A 291 19.56 -11.75 15.39
CA ASN A 291 19.68 -10.40 14.81
C ASN A 291 19.00 -10.26 13.43
N GLY A 292 18.67 -11.37 12.76
CA GLY A 292 17.91 -11.42 11.53
C GLY A 292 16.40 -11.56 11.75
N LEU A 293 15.93 -11.40 13.01
CA LEU A 293 14.53 -11.56 13.41
C LEU A 293 13.98 -12.96 13.10
N ASN A 294 14.84 -13.98 13.14
CA ASN A 294 14.43 -15.37 12.98
C ASN A 294 14.15 -16.00 14.33
N TRP A 295 13.10 -16.81 14.38
CA TRP A 295 12.79 -17.62 15.55
C TRP A 295 13.91 -18.66 15.78
N ILE A 296 14.50 -18.64 16.97
CA ILE A 296 15.54 -19.60 17.38
C ILE A 296 15.19 -20.33 18.67
N TRP A 297 13.91 -20.28 19.07
CA TRP A 297 13.46 -20.83 20.35
C TRP A 297 12.83 -22.22 20.27
N GLY A 298 13.02 -22.92 19.15
CA GLY A 298 12.54 -24.29 18.97
C GLY A 298 11.04 -24.43 19.22
N ASP A 299 10.67 -25.39 20.06
CA ASP A 299 9.29 -25.71 20.46
C ASP A 299 8.71 -24.78 21.54
N GLY A 300 9.41 -23.69 21.89
CA GLY A 300 8.97 -22.75 22.93
C GLY A 300 7.69 -21.99 22.56
N HIS A 301 6.98 -21.51 23.57
CA HIS A 301 5.80 -20.66 23.40
C HIS A 301 6.08 -19.23 23.88
N LEU A 302 5.86 -18.25 23.00
CA LEU A 302 5.87 -16.82 23.34
C LEU A 302 4.43 -16.36 23.52
N VAL A 303 4.09 -15.76 24.67
CA VAL A 303 2.75 -15.23 24.95
C VAL A 303 2.83 -13.71 25.06
N LEU A 304 2.11 -13.02 24.19
CA LEU A 304 1.97 -11.57 24.18
C LEU A 304 0.59 -11.23 24.75
N LEU A 305 0.57 -10.64 25.95
CA LEU A 305 -0.61 -10.31 26.73
C LEU A 305 -1.34 -9.05 26.22
N GLY A 306 -1.49 -8.93 24.90
CA GLY A 306 -2.15 -7.80 24.24
C GLY A 306 -1.42 -6.47 24.37
N ASP A 307 -2.15 -5.40 24.02
CA ASP A 307 -1.71 -4.01 24.11
C ASP A 307 -0.49 -3.71 23.23
N VAL A 308 -0.55 -4.15 21.97
CA VAL A 308 0.39 -3.78 20.90
C VAL A 308 0.05 -2.40 20.34
N PHE A 309 -1.23 -2.04 20.31
CA PHE A 309 -1.71 -0.75 19.82
C PHE A 309 -1.45 0.42 20.79
N ASP A 310 -1.63 1.63 20.26
CA ASP A 310 -1.57 2.93 20.95
C ASP A 310 -0.21 3.36 21.51
N ARG A 311 -0.13 4.65 21.89
CA ARG A 311 1.00 5.37 22.48
C ARG A 311 2.25 5.45 21.60
N GLY A 312 2.87 4.34 21.23
CA GLY A 312 4.07 4.30 20.39
C GLY A 312 3.78 4.51 18.91
N ASN A 313 4.84 4.72 18.13
CA ASN A 313 4.76 5.06 16.71
C ASN A 313 5.19 3.90 15.78
N LYS A 314 5.41 2.68 16.30
CA LYS A 314 5.78 1.50 15.51
C LYS A 314 4.83 0.32 15.73
N VAL A 315 3.52 0.59 15.74
CA VAL A 315 2.47 -0.43 15.93
C VAL A 315 2.48 -1.42 14.76
N THR A 316 2.44 -0.93 13.53
CA THR A 316 2.42 -1.76 12.31
C THR A 316 3.64 -2.69 12.23
N GLU A 317 4.82 -2.17 12.54
CA GLU A 317 6.07 -2.92 12.58
C GLU A 317 6.05 -4.00 13.68
N SER A 318 5.49 -3.67 14.85
CA SER A 318 5.32 -4.62 15.95
C SER A 318 4.39 -5.76 15.56
N LEU A 319 3.24 -5.45 14.95
CA LEU A 319 2.28 -6.45 14.48
C LEU A 319 2.90 -7.37 13.43
N TRP A 320 3.62 -6.82 12.45
CA TRP A 320 4.31 -7.64 11.44
C TRP A 320 5.40 -8.53 12.03
N LEU A 321 6.19 -8.04 12.99
CA LEU A 321 7.16 -8.87 13.69
C LEU A 321 6.48 -10.06 14.35
N ILE A 322 5.40 -9.81 15.10
CA ILE A 322 4.67 -10.85 15.82
C ILE A 322 4.07 -11.86 14.84
N TYR A 323 3.44 -11.38 13.76
CA TYR A 323 2.87 -12.19 12.71
C TYR A 323 3.94 -13.11 12.07
N GLN A 324 5.08 -12.55 11.67
CA GLN A 324 6.15 -13.33 11.03
C GLN A 324 6.80 -14.32 12.01
N LEU A 325 6.92 -13.95 13.29
CA LEU A 325 7.43 -14.87 14.31
C LEU A 325 6.46 -16.02 14.60
N ASP A 326 5.14 -15.81 14.53
CA ASP A 326 4.16 -16.90 14.66
C ASP A 326 4.38 -17.96 13.58
N ILE A 327 4.52 -17.53 12.31
CA ILE A 327 4.83 -18.42 11.20
C ILE A 327 6.12 -19.21 11.46
N LYS A 328 7.23 -18.51 11.75
CA LYS A 328 8.53 -19.14 11.99
C LYS A 328 8.55 -20.05 13.22
N ALA A 329 7.79 -19.72 14.26
CA ALA A 329 7.69 -20.56 15.44
C ALA A 329 6.96 -21.88 15.13
N ARG A 330 5.85 -21.82 14.37
CA ARG A 330 5.09 -23.01 13.95
C ARG A 330 5.94 -24.01 13.18
N GLU A 331 6.82 -23.52 12.30
CA GLU A 331 7.76 -24.36 11.53
C GLU A 331 8.70 -25.18 12.42
N GLN A 332 9.00 -24.71 13.62
CA GLN A 332 9.86 -25.39 14.60
C GLN A 332 9.08 -26.08 15.72
N GLY A 333 7.75 -26.18 15.60
CA GLY A 333 6.87 -26.77 16.61
C GLY A 333 6.54 -25.84 17.78
N GLY A 334 7.07 -24.62 17.81
CA GLY A 334 6.74 -23.59 18.80
C GLY A 334 5.50 -22.78 18.41
N ARG A 335 5.19 -21.75 19.21
CA ARG A 335 4.04 -20.86 18.97
C ARG A 335 4.30 -19.44 19.43
N VAL A 336 3.70 -18.47 18.74
CA VAL A 336 3.55 -17.09 19.24
C VAL A 336 2.07 -16.80 19.43
N HIS A 337 1.67 -16.60 20.68
CA HIS A 337 0.30 -16.29 21.07
C HIS A 337 0.15 -14.80 21.27
N LEU A 338 -0.43 -14.08 20.31
CA LEU A 338 -0.93 -12.74 20.58
C LEU A 338 -2.33 -12.84 21.18
N LEU A 339 -2.51 -12.34 22.39
CA LEU A 339 -3.81 -12.20 23.02
C LEU A 339 -4.41 -10.81 22.74
N LEU A 340 -5.73 -10.72 22.64
CA LEU A 340 -6.41 -9.43 22.50
C LEU A 340 -6.47 -8.69 23.84
N GLY A 341 -5.82 -7.53 23.91
CA GLY A 341 -5.91 -6.57 25.00
C GLY A 341 -7.00 -5.53 24.79
N ASN A 342 -7.15 -4.59 25.74
CA ASN A 342 -8.19 -3.57 25.62
C ASN A 342 -7.85 -2.58 24.48
N HIS A 343 -6.57 -2.31 24.22
CA HIS A 343 -6.17 -1.39 23.16
C HIS A 343 -6.43 -1.96 21.76
N GLU A 344 -6.29 -3.28 21.54
CA GLU A 344 -6.72 -3.92 20.28
C GLU A 344 -8.22 -3.70 20.03
N VAL A 345 -9.05 -3.94 21.05
CA VAL A 345 -10.51 -3.79 20.95
C VAL A 345 -10.90 -2.32 20.73
N MET A 346 -10.25 -1.40 21.45
CA MET A 346 -10.47 0.04 21.29
C MET A 346 -10.22 0.49 19.85
N ILE A 347 -9.05 0.15 19.28
CA ILE A 347 -8.75 0.53 17.89
C ILE A 347 -9.68 -0.13 16.89
N MET A 348 -10.01 -1.43 17.06
CA MET A 348 -10.96 -2.12 16.18
C MET A 348 -12.38 -1.54 16.24
N THR A 349 -12.73 -0.85 17.33
CA THR A 349 -14.01 -0.15 17.51
C THR A 349 -13.90 1.37 17.29
N ASN A 350 -12.79 1.83 16.71
CA ASN A 350 -12.48 3.23 16.37
C ASN A 350 -12.37 4.19 17.58
N ASP A 351 -12.10 3.67 18.77
CA ASP A 351 -11.70 4.48 19.92
C ASP A 351 -10.20 4.81 19.86
N THR A 352 -9.89 6.03 19.44
CA THR A 352 -8.52 6.48 19.14
C THR A 352 -7.91 7.40 20.21
N ARG A 353 -8.46 7.42 21.43
CA ARG A 353 -8.06 8.37 22.50
C ARG A 353 -6.59 8.29 22.93
N TYR A 354 -5.93 7.14 22.74
CA TYR A 354 -4.52 6.93 23.10
C TYR A 354 -3.60 6.80 21.89
N MET A 355 -4.13 7.07 20.70
CA MET A 355 -3.43 6.89 19.44
C MET A 355 -2.27 7.87 19.31
N ASN A 356 -1.12 7.39 18.83
CA ASN A 356 0.02 8.24 18.57
C ASN A 356 -0.28 9.28 17.48
N LYS A 357 0.28 10.49 17.62
CA LYS A 357 0.07 11.61 16.70
C LYS A 357 0.42 11.28 15.24
N LYS A 358 1.39 10.38 15.00
CA LYS A 358 1.74 9.88 13.65
C LYS A 358 0.51 9.35 12.92
N TYR A 359 -0.29 8.52 13.58
CA TYR A 359 -1.46 7.87 12.99
C TYR A 359 -2.63 8.83 12.83
N GLU A 360 -2.77 9.79 13.74
CA GLU A 360 -3.77 10.87 13.62
C GLU A 360 -3.49 11.74 12.39
N VAL A 361 -2.22 12.08 12.15
CA VAL A 361 -1.77 12.83 10.98
C VAL A 361 -2.19 12.14 9.68
N PHE A 362 -1.90 10.85 9.55
CA PHE A 362 -2.26 10.08 8.36
C PHE A 362 -3.77 9.90 8.21
N SER A 363 -4.47 9.55 9.30
CA SER A 363 -5.92 9.36 9.31
C SER A 363 -6.66 10.62 8.87
N ASN A 364 -6.22 11.77 9.37
CA ASN A 364 -6.81 13.06 9.01
C ASN A 364 -6.54 13.43 7.55
N TYR A 365 -5.30 13.27 7.06
CA TYR A 365 -4.92 13.65 5.70
C TYR A 365 -5.62 12.78 4.65
N PHE A 366 -5.58 11.46 4.82
CA PHE A 366 -6.25 10.51 3.91
C PHE A 366 -7.76 10.42 4.16
N MET A 367 -8.28 11.20 5.12
CA MET A 367 -9.67 11.19 5.55
C MET A 367 -10.23 9.79 5.77
N ARG A 368 -9.44 8.97 6.45
CA ARG A 368 -9.72 7.56 6.72
C ARG A 368 -9.53 7.30 8.20
N GLU A 369 -10.49 6.64 8.81
CA GLU A 369 -10.37 6.21 10.21
C GLU A 369 -9.22 5.22 10.38
N TYR A 370 -8.49 5.33 11.49
CA TYR A 370 -7.32 4.48 11.72
C TYR A 370 -7.68 2.98 11.79
N SER A 371 -8.86 2.68 12.34
CA SER A 371 -9.42 1.32 12.40
C SER A 371 -9.53 0.65 11.03
N LEU A 372 -9.75 1.41 9.96
CA LEU A 372 -9.93 0.89 8.59
C LEU A 372 -8.62 0.40 7.97
N PHE A 373 -7.46 0.70 8.55
CA PHE A 373 -6.20 0.07 8.14
C PHE A 373 -6.08 -1.37 8.65
N PHE A 374 -6.90 -1.75 9.64
CA PHE A 374 -6.95 -3.08 10.28
C PHE A 374 -8.37 -3.67 10.21
N ASP A 375 -9.13 -3.38 9.15
CA ASP A 375 -10.45 -3.96 8.93
C ASP A 375 -10.40 -5.43 8.48
N ILE A 376 -11.55 -6.03 8.20
CA ILE A 376 -11.65 -7.45 7.79
C ILE A 376 -10.99 -7.73 6.43
N SER A 377 -10.77 -6.71 5.59
CA SER A 377 -10.07 -6.87 4.31
C SER A 377 -8.56 -6.79 4.47
N SER A 378 -8.06 -6.22 5.56
CA SER A 378 -6.63 -6.15 5.90
C SER A 378 -6.11 -7.50 6.39
N GLU A 379 -4.91 -7.90 5.98
CA GLU A 379 -4.25 -9.12 6.45
C GLU A 379 -4.04 -9.10 7.96
N LEU A 380 -3.45 -8.03 8.49
CA LEU A 380 -3.29 -7.87 9.93
C LEU A 380 -4.65 -7.75 10.64
N GLY A 381 -5.63 -7.12 10.01
CA GLY A 381 -6.98 -7.00 10.57
C GLY A 381 -7.71 -8.35 10.66
N HIS A 382 -7.61 -9.19 9.64
CA HIS A 382 -8.11 -10.57 9.67
C HIS A 382 -7.38 -11.37 10.75
N TRP A 383 -6.05 -11.37 10.73
CA TRP A 383 -5.21 -12.09 11.68
C TRP A 383 -5.49 -11.72 13.15
N LEU A 384 -5.73 -10.43 13.44
CA LEU A 384 -6.11 -9.95 14.77
C LEU A 384 -7.45 -10.52 15.24
N ARG A 385 -8.43 -10.67 14.34
CA ARG A 385 -9.76 -11.19 14.68
C ARG A 385 -9.77 -12.70 14.96
N ASP A 386 -8.72 -13.40 14.53
CA ASP A 386 -8.51 -14.82 14.83
C ASP A 386 -7.77 -15.06 16.17
N ARG A 387 -7.35 -13.99 16.87
CA ARG A 387 -6.57 -14.12 18.10
C ARG A 387 -7.47 -14.42 19.31
N ASN A 388 -6.96 -15.29 20.19
CA ASN A 388 -7.62 -15.61 21.45
C ASN A 388 -7.53 -14.43 22.43
N THR A 389 -8.49 -14.30 23.36
CA THR A 389 -8.39 -13.36 24.49
C THR A 389 -7.77 -14.02 25.72
N ILE A 390 -7.98 -15.33 25.87
CA ILE A 390 -7.54 -16.14 27.01
C ILE A 390 -7.02 -17.47 26.46
N ILE A 391 -5.88 -17.92 26.98
CA ILE A 391 -5.35 -19.26 26.73
C ILE A 391 -4.90 -19.90 28.03
N LYS A 392 -4.83 -21.24 28.04
CA LYS A 392 -4.22 -22.00 29.12
C LYS A 392 -3.06 -22.84 28.55
N ILE A 393 -1.88 -22.70 29.13
CA ILE A 393 -0.70 -23.50 28.77
C ILE A 393 -0.24 -24.23 30.02
N ASN A 394 -0.21 -25.57 29.96
CA ASN A 394 -0.03 -26.43 31.12
C ASN A 394 -1.04 -26.01 32.21
N ASP A 395 -0.58 -25.73 33.44
CA ASP A 395 -1.43 -25.32 34.55
C ASP A 395 -1.61 -23.79 34.70
N VAL A 396 -1.15 -22.99 33.72
CA VAL A 396 -1.16 -21.52 33.80
C VAL A 396 -2.15 -20.93 32.79
N ILE A 397 -2.99 -20.00 33.26
CA ILE A 397 -3.90 -19.20 32.43
C ILE A 397 -3.24 -17.86 32.10
N TYR A 398 -3.30 -17.48 30.84
CA TYR A 398 -2.81 -16.21 30.32
C TYR A 398 -3.99 -15.43 29.73
N SER A 399 -4.10 -14.17 30.12
CA SER A 399 -5.09 -13.22 29.61
C SER A 399 -4.54 -11.81 29.77
N HIS A 400 -4.96 -10.89 28.90
CA HIS A 400 -4.71 -9.47 29.16
C HIS A 400 -5.46 -9.04 30.43
N ALA A 401 -4.78 -8.37 31.35
CA ALA A 401 -5.31 -8.05 32.67
C ALA A 401 -5.51 -6.53 32.84
N HIS A 402 -6.77 -6.10 32.87
CA HIS A 402 -7.16 -4.84 33.53
C HIS A 402 -7.89 -5.09 34.87
N ASN A 403 -7.82 -6.31 35.39
CA ASN A 403 -8.48 -6.63 36.65
C ASN A 403 -7.59 -6.21 37.80
N GLN A 404 -8.05 -5.25 38.63
CA GLN A 404 -7.38 -4.76 39.85
C GLN A 404 -6.99 -5.86 40.86
N TYR A 405 -7.30 -7.13 40.59
CA TYR A 405 -7.07 -8.29 41.43
C TYR A 405 -6.15 -9.37 40.83
N CYS A 406 -5.69 -9.24 39.58
CA CYS A 406 -4.74 -10.19 38.98
C CYS A 406 -3.33 -9.61 39.04
N ARG A 407 -2.54 -10.04 40.03
CA ARG A 407 -1.10 -9.74 40.07
C ARG A 407 -0.42 -10.41 38.86
N PRO A 408 0.56 -9.75 38.19
CA PRO A 408 1.39 -10.42 37.19
C PRO A 408 2.12 -11.58 37.89
N ILE A 409 1.88 -12.81 37.45
CA ILE A 409 2.69 -13.94 37.87
C ILE A 409 3.99 -13.85 37.06
N VAL A 410 5.01 -13.26 37.67
CA VAL A 410 6.39 -13.41 37.18
C VAL A 410 6.80 -14.85 37.45
N VAL A 411 6.74 -15.71 36.43
CA VAL A 411 7.30 -17.07 36.52
C VAL A 411 8.81 -16.95 36.30
N GLN A 412 9.58 -17.03 37.39
CA GLN A 412 11.02 -17.26 37.33
C GLN A 412 11.31 -18.61 36.64
N GLY A 413 12.31 -18.61 35.74
CA GLY A 413 12.71 -19.77 34.96
C GLY A 413 12.98 -21.01 35.81
N VAL A 414 12.31 -22.11 35.46
CA VAL A 414 12.57 -23.43 36.05
C VAL A 414 13.92 -23.94 35.52
N ARG A 415 14.96 -23.86 36.36
CA ARG A 415 16.13 -24.74 36.24
C ARG A 415 15.86 -26.00 37.06
N ASN A 416 15.40 -27.06 36.40
CA ASN A 416 15.64 -28.43 36.84
C ASN A 416 16.91 -28.88 36.09
N GLY A 417 18.03 -29.37 36.65
CA GLY A 417 18.38 -29.81 37.99
C GLY A 417 19.25 -31.07 37.83
N VAL A 418 20.51 -31.04 38.27
CA VAL A 418 21.35 -32.20 38.69
C VAL A 418 22.45 -31.56 39.57
N GLY A 419 22.79 -31.95 40.80
CA GLY A 419 22.50 -33.13 41.60
C GLY A 419 23.78 -33.45 42.40
N ARG A 420 23.72 -33.22 43.72
CA ARG A 420 24.72 -33.48 44.79
C ARG A 420 25.95 -32.59 44.89
#